data_AF-A0A9X2B0Y6-F1
#
_entry.id   AF-A0A9X2B0Y6-F1
#
_cell.length_a   1.000
_cell.length_b   1.000
_cell.length_c   1.000
_cell.angle_alpha   90.00
_cell.angle_beta   90.00
_cell.angle_gamma   90.00
#
_symmetry.space_group_name_H-M   'P 1'
#
loop_
_entity.id
_entity.type
_entity.pdbx_description
1 polymer ?
#
loop_
_entity_poly.entity_id
_entity_poly.type
_entity_poly.pdbx_seq_one_letter_code
_entity_poly.pdbx_strand_id
1 'polypeptide(L)'
;MDIIFSINELDHGGYFIERGAYIREGVIGLYFGLITEKQLPKSISNLSSELIRRNVACKEYEDGKKHWYFPNHESIDKRTFDSYFQKNNQNPKNIVEQVVHQNSSSNSPQSINVNKLAELLMGKKVLMFTGAGISVSSGVPDMFHLEQLINEAFNPMNDYVIELIENKSENRLAQVKKLHGLFVYSEPSISHLRIADLCNLYSYDLITGNLDGLHEKTGITPQYYTEEKHVVDNLGGYELLLTIGLGDEGNINLTDKYRKANPLGKVIAINKERPQYLGSNDYLIAGDSDEILEKLCNQLNDNGD
;
A
#
# COMPACT_ATOMS: atom_id res chain seq x y z
N MET A 1 -0.27 -30.37 -15.68
CA MET A 1 -1.03 -29.32 -14.96
C MET A 1 -2.31 -29.99 -14.58
N ASP A 2 -2.47 -30.24 -13.29
CA ASP A 2 -3.59 -31.02 -12.76
C ASP A 2 -4.48 -30.07 -11.96
N ILE A 3 -5.76 -29.96 -12.33
CA ILE A 3 -6.72 -29.11 -11.61
C ILE A 3 -7.07 -29.82 -10.30
N ILE A 4 -6.81 -29.15 -9.18
CA ILE A 4 -7.07 -29.65 -7.83
C ILE A 4 -8.56 -29.51 -7.51
N PHE A 5 -9.11 -28.33 -7.78
CA PHE A 5 -10.53 -28.04 -7.65
C PHE A 5 -10.91 -26.90 -8.59
N SER A 6 -12.19 -26.88 -8.93
CA SER A 6 -12.84 -25.86 -9.74
C SER A 6 -14.19 -25.55 -9.10
N ILE A 7 -14.52 -24.26 -9.06
CA ILE A 7 -15.79 -23.74 -8.57
C ILE A 7 -16.36 -22.85 -9.67
N ASN A 8 -17.55 -23.20 -10.15
CA ASN A 8 -18.33 -22.34 -11.02
C ASN A 8 -19.12 -21.35 -10.16
N GLU A 9 -18.79 -20.06 -10.27
CA GLU A 9 -19.33 -19.02 -9.40
C GLU A 9 -20.46 -18.21 -10.05
N LEU A 10 -20.54 -18.21 -11.38
CA LEU A 10 -21.58 -17.50 -12.11
C LEU A 10 -21.84 -18.18 -13.46
N ASP A 11 -23.11 -18.45 -13.75
CA ASP A 11 -23.61 -18.74 -15.10
C ASP A 11 -24.55 -17.61 -15.49
N HIS A 12 -24.14 -16.80 -16.46
CA HIS A 12 -24.95 -15.72 -16.98
C HIS A 12 -24.90 -15.69 -18.50
N GLY A 13 -26.03 -16.04 -19.13
CA GLY A 13 -26.19 -15.93 -20.57
C GLY A 13 -25.18 -16.74 -21.38
N GLY A 14 -24.75 -17.92 -20.92
CA GLY A 14 -23.78 -18.78 -21.61
C GLY A 14 -22.31 -18.36 -21.43
N TYR A 15 -22.04 -17.49 -20.45
CA TYR A 15 -20.71 -17.21 -19.93
C TYR A 15 -20.62 -17.79 -18.52
N PHE A 16 -19.59 -18.58 -18.30
CA PHE A 16 -19.33 -19.28 -17.05
C PHE A 16 -18.05 -18.73 -16.43
N ILE A 17 -18.11 -18.41 -15.14
CA ILE A 17 -16.92 -18.05 -14.38
C ILE A 17 -16.48 -19.27 -13.60
N GLU A 18 -15.25 -19.69 -13.83
CA GLU A 18 -14.60 -20.74 -13.08
C GLU A 18 -13.43 -20.16 -12.29
N ARG A 19 -13.34 -20.48 -11.00
CA ARG A 19 -12.14 -20.25 -10.20
C ARG A 19 -11.67 -21.56 -9.63
N GLY A 20 -10.36 -21.74 -9.52
CA GLY A 20 -9.85 -23.00 -9.02
C GLY A 20 -8.38 -22.95 -8.67
N ALA A 21 -7.86 -24.12 -8.34
CA ALA A 21 -6.45 -24.33 -8.08
C ALA A 21 -5.90 -25.44 -8.98
N TYR A 22 -4.62 -25.35 -9.32
CA TYR A 22 -3.92 -26.36 -10.11
C TYR A 22 -2.54 -26.66 -9.55
N ILE A 23 -1.99 -27.81 -9.89
CA ILE A 23 -0.58 -28.16 -9.66
C ILE A 23 0.15 -28.19 -11.00
N ARG A 24 1.27 -27.48 -11.09
CA ARG A 24 2.21 -27.57 -12.20
C ARG A 24 3.62 -27.64 -11.66
N GLU A 25 4.36 -28.68 -12.06
CA GLU A 25 5.78 -28.85 -11.68
C GLU A 25 6.02 -28.78 -10.16
N GLY A 26 5.07 -29.29 -9.36
CA GLY A 26 5.15 -29.30 -7.90
C GLY A 26 4.67 -28.01 -7.21
N VAL A 27 4.25 -27.00 -7.97
CA VAL A 27 3.76 -25.71 -7.46
C VAL A 27 2.23 -25.62 -7.56
N ILE A 28 1.58 -25.21 -6.48
CA ILE A 28 0.13 -24.94 -6.43
C ILE A 28 -0.13 -23.50 -6.88
N GLY A 29 -0.83 -23.35 -8.00
CA GLY A 29 -1.34 -22.07 -8.52
C GLY A 29 -2.84 -21.91 -8.34
N LEU A 30 -3.32 -20.67 -8.26
CA LEU A 30 -4.74 -20.33 -8.39
C LEU A 30 -5.02 -19.86 -9.82
N TYR A 31 -6.25 -20.02 -10.30
CA TYR A 31 -6.66 -19.51 -11.60
C TYR A 31 -8.07 -18.91 -11.56
N PHE A 32 -8.30 -17.97 -12.47
CA PHE A 32 -9.59 -17.38 -12.79
C PHE A 32 -9.83 -17.55 -14.30
N GLY A 33 -10.95 -18.15 -14.67
CA GLY A 33 -11.31 -18.44 -16.05
C GLY A 33 -12.69 -17.89 -16.39
N LEU A 34 -12.78 -17.16 -17.49
CA LEU A 34 -14.05 -16.87 -18.16
C LEU A 34 -14.22 -17.89 -19.29
N ILE A 35 -15.14 -18.83 -19.12
CA ILE A 35 -15.41 -19.92 -20.06
C ILE A 35 -16.69 -19.56 -20.82
N THR A 36 -16.64 -19.61 -22.14
CA THR A 36 -17.83 -19.37 -22.96
C THR A 36 -17.69 -20.02 -24.33
N GLU A 37 -18.82 -20.46 -24.89
CA GLU A 37 -18.94 -20.85 -26.30
C GLU A 37 -19.26 -19.64 -27.21
N LYS A 38 -19.44 -18.45 -26.61
CA LYS A 38 -19.74 -17.20 -27.31
C LYS A 38 -18.46 -16.44 -27.63
N GLN A 39 -18.56 -15.49 -28.55
CA GLN A 39 -17.48 -14.55 -28.81
C GLN A 39 -17.19 -13.74 -27.54
N LEU A 40 -15.92 -13.63 -27.16
CA LEU A 40 -15.53 -12.83 -26.01
C LEU A 40 -16.03 -11.38 -26.17
N PRO A 41 -16.47 -10.74 -25.07
CA PRO A 41 -16.78 -9.31 -25.05
C PRO A 41 -15.64 -8.50 -25.67
N LYS A 42 -15.97 -7.43 -26.42
CA LYS A 42 -14.98 -6.65 -27.18
C LYS A 42 -13.93 -6.02 -26.26
N SER A 43 -14.32 -5.62 -25.05
CA SER A 43 -13.41 -5.14 -24.00
C SER A 43 -12.37 -6.20 -23.61
N ILE A 44 -12.81 -7.45 -23.40
CA ILE A 44 -11.92 -8.59 -23.12
C ILE A 44 -11.12 -8.97 -24.36
N SER A 45 -11.69 -8.93 -25.56
CA SER A 45 -10.98 -9.25 -26.80
C SER A 45 -9.84 -8.27 -27.06
N ASN A 46 -10.02 -6.98 -26.73
CA ASN A 46 -8.97 -5.98 -26.84
C ASN A 46 -7.90 -6.18 -25.76
N LEU A 47 -8.30 -6.39 -24.51
CA LEU A 47 -7.39 -6.67 -23.40
C LEU A 47 -6.59 -7.95 -23.66
N SER A 48 -7.24 -9.03 -24.11
CA SER A 48 -6.59 -10.29 -24.45
C SER A 48 -5.65 -10.11 -25.63
N SER A 49 -6.02 -9.35 -26.68
CA SER A 49 -5.10 -9.04 -27.78
C SER A 49 -3.88 -8.24 -27.33
N GLU A 50 -4.06 -7.30 -26.40
CA GLU A 50 -2.98 -6.51 -25.81
C GLU A 50 -2.05 -7.37 -24.92
N LEU A 51 -2.63 -8.30 -24.16
CA LEU A 51 -1.92 -9.27 -23.32
C LEU A 51 -1.21 -10.36 -24.15
N ILE A 52 -1.83 -10.86 -25.21
CA ILE A 52 -1.25 -11.84 -26.15
C ILE A 52 -0.04 -11.24 -26.89
N ARG A 53 -0.10 -9.95 -27.27
CA ARG A 53 1.07 -9.23 -27.81
C ARG A 53 2.22 -9.14 -26.80
N ARG A 54 1.97 -9.34 -25.50
CA ARG A 54 2.95 -9.29 -24.41
C ARG A 54 3.47 -10.67 -23.98
N ASN A 55 3.51 -11.66 -24.88
CA ASN A 55 4.08 -13.01 -24.64
C ASN A 55 3.42 -13.79 -23.48
N VAL A 56 2.10 -13.68 -23.34
CA VAL A 56 1.33 -14.51 -22.40
C VAL A 56 1.15 -15.91 -22.99
N ALA A 57 1.57 -16.96 -22.26
CA ALA A 57 1.46 -18.33 -22.75
C ALA A 57 -0.02 -18.73 -22.85
N CYS A 58 -0.43 -19.40 -23.93
CA CYS A 58 -1.81 -19.85 -24.17
C CYS A 58 -1.80 -21.37 -24.38
N LYS A 59 -2.75 -22.09 -23.75
CA LYS A 59 -3.01 -23.51 -24.05
C LYS A 59 -4.43 -23.65 -24.58
N GLU A 60 -4.53 -24.29 -25.73
CA GLU A 60 -5.80 -24.67 -26.37
C GLU A 60 -6.05 -26.16 -26.09
N TYR A 61 -7.25 -26.50 -25.61
CA TYR A 61 -7.66 -27.86 -25.29
C TYR A 61 -8.45 -28.49 -26.45
N GLU A 62 -8.54 -29.82 -26.47
CA GLU A 62 -9.20 -30.59 -27.55
C GLU A 62 -10.69 -30.27 -27.71
N ASP A 63 -11.34 -29.74 -26.67
CA ASP A 63 -12.73 -29.27 -26.67
C ASP A 63 -12.90 -27.82 -27.15
N GLY A 64 -11.83 -27.18 -27.63
CA GLY A 64 -11.84 -25.82 -28.15
C GLY A 64 -11.71 -24.72 -27.10
N LYS A 65 -11.58 -25.06 -25.81
CA LYS A 65 -11.34 -24.07 -24.74
C LYS A 65 -9.92 -23.51 -24.82
N LYS A 66 -9.79 -22.19 -24.64
CA LYS A 66 -8.51 -21.47 -24.62
C LYS A 66 -8.24 -20.92 -23.23
N HIS A 67 -7.11 -21.30 -22.64
CA HIS A 67 -6.67 -20.80 -21.34
C HIS A 67 -5.43 -19.93 -21.54
N TRP A 68 -5.46 -18.71 -21.01
CA TRP A 68 -4.32 -17.79 -21.02
C TRP A 68 -3.61 -17.83 -19.66
N TYR A 69 -2.29 -17.97 -19.69
CA TYR A 69 -1.42 -18.05 -18.52
C TYR A 69 -0.49 -16.84 -18.53
N PHE A 70 -0.53 -16.03 -17.48
CA PHE A 70 0.48 -14.99 -17.25
C PHE A 70 1.80 -15.67 -16.89
N PRO A 71 2.84 -15.62 -17.75
CA PRO A 71 4.17 -16.08 -17.39
C PRO A 71 4.83 -14.96 -16.58
N ASN A 72 5.35 -15.31 -15.41
CA ASN A 72 6.05 -14.44 -14.44
C ASN A 72 5.14 -13.68 -13.45
N HIS A 73 4.33 -14.42 -12.71
CA HIS A 73 3.71 -13.91 -11.48
C HIS A 73 4.04 -14.82 -10.30
N GLU A 74 5.32 -15.19 -10.15
CA GLU A 74 5.78 -16.01 -9.02
C GLU A 74 5.94 -15.20 -7.72
N SER A 75 5.81 -13.88 -7.74
CA SER A 75 6.07 -13.04 -6.57
C SER A 75 5.06 -11.93 -6.27
N ILE A 76 4.03 -11.73 -7.08
CA ILE A 76 3.05 -10.67 -6.82
C ILE A 76 1.66 -11.31 -6.62
N ASP A 77 1.04 -10.95 -5.50
CA ASP A 77 -0.39 -11.10 -5.24
C ASP A 77 -0.99 -12.48 -4.97
N LYS A 78 -0.59 -13.06 -3.84
CA LYS A 78 -1.47 -13.96 -3.07
C LYS A 78 -1.88 -13.42 -1.70
N ARG A 79 -1.27 -12.34 -1.20
CA ARG A 79 -1.65 -11.75 0.11
C ARG A 79 -2.50 -10.50 0.01
N THR A 80 -2.31 -9.69 -1.02
CA THR A 80 -2.95 -8.38 -1.15
C THR A 80 -4.43 -8.48 -1.49
N PHE A 81 -4.82 -9.44 -2.33
CA PHE A 81 -6.23 -9.57 -2.76
C PHE A 81 -7.08 -10.47 -1.86
N ASP A 82 -6.53 -11.54 -1.28
CA ASP A 82 -7.31 -12.46 -0.42
C ASP A 82 -7.74 -11.78 0.90
N SER A 83 -6.91 -10.89 1.46
CA SER A 83 -7.23 -10.10 2.66
C SER A 83 -8.31 -9.04 2.39
N TYR A 84 -8.31 -8.46 1.18
CA TYR A 84 -9.26 -7.42 0.76
C TYR A 84 -10.65 -7.98 0.44
N PHE A 85 -10.75 -9.13 -0.24
CA PHE A 85 -12.05 -9.70 -0.63
C PHE A 85 -12.77 -10.45 0.49
N GLN A 86 -12.07 -10.94 1.51
CA GLN A 86 -12.72 -11.54 2.68
C GLN A 86 -13.38 -10.50 3.59
N LYS A 87 -12.86 -9.27 3.66
CA LYS A 87 -13.40 -8.20 4.52
C LYS A 87 -14.61 -7.47 3.91
N ASN A 88 -14.69 -7.32 2.58
CA ASN A 88 -15.70 -6.47 1.93
C ASN A 88 -17.04 -7.14 1.56
N ASN A 89 -17.23 -8.42 1.90
CA ASN A 89 -18.51 -9.13 1.71
C ASN A 89 -19.37 -9.24 2.98
N GLN A 90 -19.12 -8.41 4.00
CA GLN A 90 -20.02 -8.27 5.15
C GLN A 90 -20.29 -6.80 5.46
N ASN A 91 -21.53 -6.34 5.29
CA ASN A 91 -22.04 -5.14 5.96
C ASN A 91 -23.59 -5.15 5.90
N PRO A 92 -24.32 -4.40 6.76
CA PRO A 92 -23.86 -3.41 7.75
C PRO A 92 -24.53 -3.51 9.15
N LYS A 93 -23.96 -2.86 10.18
CA LYS A 93 -24.74 -2.17 11.24
C LYS A 93 -23.90 -1.27 12.16
N ASN A 94 -24.43 -0.05 12.34
CA ASN A 94 -24.03 1.03 13.25
C ASN A 94 -23.80 0.58 14.69
N ILE A 95 -22.88 1.26 15.40
CA ILE A 95 -23.06 1.83 16.75
C ILE A 95 -22.09 3.03 16.89
N VAL A 96 -22.64 4.16 17.35
CA VAL A 96 -21.94 5.38 17.72
C VAL A 96 -21.33 5.19 19.11
N GLU A 97 -20.02 5.36 19.26
CA GLU A 97 -19.36 5.39 20.57
C GLU A 97 -19.40 6.81 21.17
N GLN A 98 -20.02 6.93 22.35
CA GLN A 98 -19.74 8.00 23.30
C GLN A 98 -18.98 7.39 24.47
N VAL A 99 -17.69 7.70 24.61
CA VAL A 99 -17.02 7.76 25.91
C VAL A 99 -16.11 8.98 25.92
N VAL A 100 -16.63 10.07 26.48
CA VAL A 100 -15.85 11.22 26.90
C VAL A 100 -15.29 10.91 28.29
N HIS A 101 -13.97 10.73 28.39
CA HIS A 101 -13.27 10.92 29.65
C HIS A 101 -12.36 12.15 29.57
N GLN A 102 -12.70 13.13 30.39
CA GLN A 102 -11.93 14.34 30.66
C GLN A 102 -10.67 13.99 31.47
N ASN A 103 -9.52 14.60 31.15
CA ASN A 103 -8.96 15.68 31.97
C ASN A 103 -7.64 16.25 31.45
N SER A 104 -7.47 17.53 31.77
CA SER A 104 -6.52 18.55 31.32
C SER A 104 -5.06 18.39 31.76
N SER A 105 -4.14 18.62 30.82
CA SER A 105 -3.01 19.56 30.85
C SER A 105 -2.53 19.67 29.39
N SER A 106 -1.89 20.74 28.92
CA SER A 106 -1.70 21.01 27.48
C SER A 106 -1.19 19.78 26.69
N ASN A 107 -2.12 19.03 26.09
CA ASN A 107 -1.89 17.72 25.49
C ASN A 107 -1.31 17.84 24.07
N SER A 108 -0.71 18.97 23.74
CA SER A 108 -0.21 19.26 22.39
C SER A 108 1.27 18.93 22.27
N PRO A 109 1.70 18.31 21.16
CA PRO A 109 3.12 18.15 20.88
C PRO A 109 3.79 19.52 20.79
N GLN A 110 5.09 19.53 21.02
CA GLN A 110 5.92 20.73 20.92
C GLN A 110 6.21 20.98 19.44
N SER A 111 5.88 22.16 18.93
CA SER A 111 6.25 22.55 17.57
C SER A 111 7.74 22.87 17.50
N ILE A 112 8.45 22.28 16.54
CA ILE A 112 9.89 22.52 16.33
C ILE A 112 10.16 22.93 14.88
N ASN A 113 11.37 23.43 14.63
CA ASN A 113 11.85 23.76 13.30
C ASN A 113 12.88 22.74 12.80
N VAL A 114 13.30 22.88 11.55
CA VAL A 114 14.28 21.98 10.91
C VAL A 114 15.61 21.94 11.65
N ASN A 115 16.11 23.08 12.15
CA ASN A 115 17.36 23.11 12.91
C ASN A 115 17.28 22.25 14.16
N LYS A 116 16.17 22.36 14.91
CA LYS A 116 15.97 21.55 16.10
C LYS A 116 15.79 20.07 15.76
N LEU A 117 15.16 19.76 14.63
CA LEU A 117 15.07 18.38 14.15
C LEU A 117 16.45 17.79 13.86
N ALA A 118 17.31 18.53 13.15
CA ALA A 118 18.68 18.10 12.86
C ALA A 118 19.45 17.79 14.15
N GLU A 119 19.39 18.67 15.15
CA GLU A 119 19.98 18.43 16.47
C GLU A 119 19.46 17.16 17.17
N LEU A 120 18.17 16.88 17.04
CA LEU A 120 17.54 15.72 17.68
C LEU A 120 17.86 14.40 16.97
N LEU A 121 18.16 14.43 15.67
CA LEU A 121 18.50 13.25 14.87
C LEU A 121 19.99 12.89 14.96
N MET A 122 20.88 13.89 14.99
CA MET A 122 22.32 13.65 14.92
C MET A 122 22.84 12.71 16.01
N GLY A 123 23.55 11.67 15.59
CA GLY A 123 24.17 10.68 16.47
C GLY A 123 23.18 9.78 17.19
N LYS A 124 21.90 9.74 16.77
CA LYS A 124 20.86 8.88 17.34
C LYS A 124 20.61 7.66 16.49
N LYS A 125 20.24 6.56 17.15
CA LYS A 125 19.63 5.43 16.44
C LYS A 125 18.15 5.71 16.18
N VAL A 126 17.84 6.07 14.94
CA VAL A 126 16.51 6.52 14.50
C VAL A 126 15.79 5.41 13.73
N LEU A 127 14.51 5.20 14.07
CA LEU A 127 13.56 4.47 13.23
C LEU A 127 12.67 5.48 12.51
N MET A 128 12.66 5.46 11.19
CA MET A 128 11.76 6.26 10.37
C MET A 128 10.53 5.44 9.99
N PHE A 129 9.34 6.05 10.07
CA PHE A 129 8.09 5.43 9.67
C PHE A 129 7.28 6.33 8.72
N THR A 130 7.04 5.81 7.52
CA THR A 130 6.38 6.55 6.44
C THR A 130 4.96 6.07 6.19
N GLY A 131 4.06 7.02 5.88
CA GLY A 131 2.69 6.75 5.43
C GLY A 131 2.37 7.41 4.10
N ALA A 132 1.11 7.29 3.64
CA ALA A 132 0.71 7.68 2.28
C ALA A 132 0.96 9.16 1.96
N GLY A 133 1.07 10.02 2.98
CA GLY A 133 1.30 11.46 2.81
C GLY A 133 2.59 11.80 2.03
N ILE A 134 3.62 10.95 2.07
CA ILE A 134 4.86 11.19 1.31
C ILE A 134 4.74 10.88 -0.19
N SER A 135 3.69 10.17 -0.61
CA SER A 135 3.49 9.70 -1.99
C SER A 135 2.51 10.58 -2.78
N VAL A 136 1.88 11.56 -2.12
CA VAL A 136 0.89 12.48 -2.73
C VAL A 136 1.50 13.31 -3.87
N SER A 137 2.72 13.84 -3.70
CA SER A 137 3.40 14.61 -4.74
C SER A 137 3.86 13.75 -5.93
N SER A 138 3.97 12.43 -5.74
CA SER A 138 4.23 11.43 -6.79
C SER A 138 2.98 11.03 -7.57
N GLY A 139 1.84 11.66 -7.29
CA GLY A 139 0.55 11.36 -7.91
C GLY A 139 -0.18 10.16 -7.30
N VAL A 140 0.41 9.46 -6.32
CA VAL A 140 -0.27 8.42 -5.56
C VAL A 140 -1.21 9.10 -4.57
N PRO A 141 -2.53 8.84 -4.63
CA PRO A 141 -3.49 9.48 -3.74
C PRO A 141 -3.25 9.12 -2.27
N ASP A 142 -3.78 9.93 -1.36
CA ASP A 142 -3.86 9.56 0.05
C ASP A 142 -4.71 8.29 0.25
N MET A 143 -4.69 7.74 1.47
CA MET A 143 -5.36 6.48 1.77
C MET A 143 -6.86 6.52 1.47
N PHE A 144 -7.55 7.61 1.81
CA PHE A 144 -8.99 7.74 1.59
C PHE A 144 -9.34 7.68 0.09
N HIS A 145 -8.63 8.43 -0.74
CA HIS A 145 -8.84 8.43 -2.18
C HIS A 145 -8.36 7.14 -2.85
N LEU A 146 -7.30 6.51 -2.30
CA LEU A 146 -6.84 5.20 -2.76
C LEU A 146 -7.89 4.12 -2.50
N GLU A 147 -8.50 4.10 -1.31
CA GLU A 147 -9.60 3.19 -0.97
C GLU A 147 -10.80 3.39 -1.89
N GLN A 148 -11.17 4.64 -2.18
CA GLN A 148 -12.23 4.94 -3.15
C GLN A 148 -11.90 4.37 -4.52
N LEU A 149 -10.68 4.59 -5.02
CA LEU A 149 -10.27 4.09 -6.33
C LEU A 149 -10.25 2.55 -6.39
N ILE A 150 -9.78 1.90 -5.33
CA ILE A 150 -9.81 0.43 -5.21
C ILE A 150 -11.26 -0.06 -5.18
N ASN A 151 -12.13 0.59 -4.41
CA ASN A 151 -13.53 0.22 -4.33
C ASN A 151 -14.25 0.39 -5.67
N GLU A 152 -14.03 1.50 -6.38
CA GLU A 152 -14.56 1.72 -7.73
C GLU A 152 -14.01 0.70 -8.75
N ALA A 153 -12.75 0.29 -8.60
CA ALA A 153 -12.10 -0.66 -9.51
C ALA A 153 -12.57 -2.11 -9.28
N PHE A 154 -12.89 -2.49 -8.04
CA PHE A 154 -13.04 -3.92 -7.69
C PHE A 154 -14.36 -4.29 -7.01
N ASN A 155 -15.16 -3.33 -6.53
CA ASN A 155 -16.39 -3.63 -5.78
C ASN A 155 -17.67 -3.17 -6.49
N PRO A 156 -18.76 -3.96 -6.41
CA PRO A 156 -18.77 -5.36 -6.00
C PRO A 156 -18.14 -6.24 -7.10
N MET A 157 -17.35 -7.23 -6.71
CA MET A 157 -16.60 -8.08 -7.66
C MET A 157 -17.52 -8.84 -8.63
N ASN A 158 -18.69 -9.28 -8.19
CA ASN A 158 -19.63 -10.02 -9.04
C ASN A 158 -20.13 -9.17 -10.22
N ASP A 159 -20.39 -7.89 -9.97
CA ASP A 159 -20.85 -6.98 -11.02
C ASP A 159 -19.74 -6.68 -12.03
N TYR A 160 -18.46 -6.71 -11.64
CA TYR A 160 -17.36 -6.50 -12.59
C TYR A 160 -17.41 -7.52 -13.72
N VAL A 161 -17.67 -8.78 -13.39
CA VAL A 161 -17.67 -9.84 -14.39
C VAL A 161 -18.94 -9.80 -15.24
N ILE A 162 -20.08 -9.47 -14.63
CA ILE A 162 -21.32 -9.19 -15.37
C ILE A 162 -21.12 -8.01 -16.33
N GLU A 163 -20.54 -6.91 -15.87
CA GLU A 163 -20.20 -5.73 -16.69
C GLU A 163 -19.26 -6.08 -17.84
N LEU A 164 -18.27 -6.94 -17.59
CA LEU A 164 -17.37 -7.44 -18.63
C LEU A 164 -18.15 -8.23 -19.69
N ILE A 165 -19.03 -9.14 -19.27
CA ILE A 165 -19.89 -9.95 -20.15
C ILE A 165 -20.83 -9.05 -20.97
N GLU A 166 -21.40 -8.02 -20.35
CA GLU A 166 -22.35 -7.08 -20.99
C GLU A 166 -21.66 -5.99 -21.84
N ASN A 167 -20.32 -5.97 -21.94
CA ASN A 167 -19.54 -4.88 -22.54
C ASN A 167 -19.78 -3.50 -21.88
N LYS A 168 -20.10 -3.46 -20.59
CA LYS A 168 -20.28 -2.24 -19.78
C LYS A 168 -19.12 -1.95 -18.84
N SER A 169 -18.06 -2.75 -18.89
CA SER A 169 -16.90 -2.66 -18.00
C SER A 169 -15.93 -1.50 -18.31
N GLU A 170 -16.20 -0.65 -19.30
CA GLU A 170 -15.24 0.38 -19.75
C GLU A 170 -14.84 1.33 -18.61
N ASN A 171 -15.80 1.79 -17.82
CA ASN A 171 -15.55 2.66 -16.68
C ASN A 171 -14.71 1.95 -15.61
N ARG A 172 -15.06 0.70 -15.26
CA ARG A 172 -14.32 -0.07 -14.25
C ARG A 172 -12.91 -0.41 -14.72
N LEU A 173 -12.74 -0.78 -15.98
CA LEU A 173 -11.44 -1.02 -16.60
C LEU A 173 -10.58 0.26 -16.63
N ALA A 174 -11.18 1.43 -16.83
CA ALA A 174 -10.46 2.70 -16.72
C ALA A 174 -9.94 2.94 -15.29
N GLN A 175 -10.72 2.62 -14.26
CA GLN A 175 -10.27 2.72 -12.86
C GLN A 175 -9.16 1.72 -12.53
N VAL A 176 -9.26 0.47 -12.98
CA VAL A 176 -8.19 -0.53 -12.84
C VAL A 176 -6.90 -0.05 -13.53
N LYS A 177 -7.00 0.48 -14.75
CA LYS A 177 -5.85 1.06 -15.48
C LYS A 177 -5.25 2.25 -14.75
N LYS A 178 -6.09 3.13 -14.19
CA LYS A 178 -5.67 4.27 -13.38
C LYS A 178 -4.90 3.79 -12.15
N LEU A 179 -5.48 2.88 -11.37
CA LEU A 179 -4.85 2.31 -10.17
C LEU A 179 -3.51 1.63 -10.47
N HIS A 180 -3.47 0.77 -11.49
CA HIS A 180 -2.22 0.14 -11.94
C HIS A 180 -1.19 1.19 -12.39
N GLY A 181 -1.64 2.25 -13.06
CA GLY A 181 -0.77 3.32 -13.50
C GLY A 181 -0.07 4.06 -12.36
N LEU A 182 -0.74 4.22 -11.22
CA LEU A 182 -0.15 4.81 -10.01
C LEU A 182 1.05 4.00 -9.52
N PHE A 183 0.91 2.68 -9.39
CA PHE A 183 1.99 1.84 -8.88
C PHE A 183 3.15 1.66 -9.85
N VAL A 184 2.86 1.56 -11.15
CA VAL A 184 3.91 1.30 -12.15
C VAL A 184 4.65 2.58 -12.54
N TYR A 185 3.93 3.67 -12.77
CA TYR A 185 4.49 4.87 -13.41
C TYR A 185 4.81 6.02 -12.45
N SER A 186 4.37 5.98 -11.19
CA SER A 186 4.77 7.03 -10.23
C SER A 186 6.26 6.95 -9.92
N GLU A 187 6.91 8.11 -9.89
CA GLU A 187 8.31 8.25 -9.52
C GLU A 187 8.45 8.68 -8.06
N PRO A 188 9.56 8.35 -7.38
CA PRO A 188 9.79 8.77 -6.00
C PRO A 188 9.68 10.28 -5.81
N SER A 189 9.00 10.71 -4.74
CA SER A 189 8.97 12.13 -4.34
C SER A 189 10.30 12.58 -3.73
N ILE A 190 10.45 13.89 -3.51
CA ILE A 190 11.61 14.44 -2.79
C ILE A 190 11.71 13.79 -1.41
N SER A 191 10.59 13.57 -0.71
CA SER A 191 10.59 12.86 0.58
C SER A 191 11.23 11.48 0.47
N HIS A 192 10.92 10.69 -0.55
CA HIS A 192 11.52 9.37 -0.76
C HIS A 192 13.03 9.47 -0.99
N LEU A 193 13.46 10.41 -1.84
CA LEU A 193 14.88 10.63 -2.14
C LEU A 193 15.67 11.04 -0.90
N ARG A 194 15.12 11.96 -0.10
CA ARG A 194 15.76 12.45 1.13
C ARG A 194 15.77 11.42 2.25
N ILE A 195 14.72 10.59 2.34
CA ILE A 195 14.72 9.44 3.26
C ILE A 195 15.81 8.44 2.86
N ALA A 196 16.02 8.20 1.56
CA ALA A 196 17.12 7.36 1.08
C ALA A 196 18.49 7.93 1.45
N ASP A 197 18.70 9.23 1.30
CA ASP A 197 19.92 9.90 1.74
C ASP A 197 20.14 9.70 3.24
N LEU A 198 19.11 9.87 4.06
CA LEU A 198 19.19 9.69 5.52
C LEU A 198 19.53 8.24 5.90
N CYS A 199 18.91 7.25 5.25
CA CYS A 199 19.24 5.83 5.44
C CYS A 199 20.71 5.54 5.10
N ASN A 200 21.18 6.04 3.95
CA ASN A 200 22.52 5.74 3.45
C ASN A 200 23.62 6.48 4.24
N LEU A 201 23.41 7.74 4.61
CA LEU A 201 24.41 8.56 5.28
C LEU A 201 24.47 8.32 6.79
N TYR A 202 23.31 8.11 7.43
CA TYR A 202 23.21 8.04 8.90
C TYR A 202 22.80 6.65 9.42
N SER A 203 22.63 5.66 8.54
CA SER A 203 22.22 4.30 8.92
C SER A 203 20.90 4.27 9.71
N TYR A 204 19.97 5.15 9.37
CA TYR A 204 18.62 5.15 9.94
C TYR A 204 17.80 4.00 9.35
N ASP A 205 17.11 3.27 10.22
CA ASP A 205 16.25 2.16 9.81
C ASP A 205 14.91 2.71 9.30
N LEU A 206 14.36 2.09 8.26
CA LEU A 206 13.13 2.52 7.61
C LEU A 206 12.05 1.44 7.66
N ILE A 207 10.88 1.82 8.16
CA ILE A 207 9.64 1.08 7.98
C ILE A 207 8.62 1.90 7.17
N THR A 208 7.73 1.21 6.46
CA THR A 208 6.69 1.86 5.67
C THR A 208 5.36 1.13 5.75
N GLY A 209 4.28 1.90 5.80
CA GLY A 209 2.92 1.40 5.59
C GLY A 209 2.49 1.44 4.13
N ASN A 210 3.31 2.04 3.25
CA ASN A 210 2.98 2.22 1.84
C ASN A 210 3.27 0.94 1.06
N LEU A 211 2.37 0.59 0.15
CA LEU A 211 2.52 -0.53 -0.78
C LEU A 211 2.81 -0.06 -2.21
N ASP A 212 3.35 1.16 -2.35
CA ASP A 212 3.54 1.82 -3.63
C ASP A 212 4.87 1.49 -4.34
N GLY A 213 5.83 0.91 -3.63
CA GLY A 213 7.15 0.55 -4.16
C GLY A 213 8.07 1.75 -4.41
N LEU A 214 7.72 2.96 -3.96
CA LEU A 214 8.48 4.17 -4.26
C LEU A 214 9.79 4.27 -3.48
N HIS A 215 9.87 3.68 -2.28
CA HIS A 215 11.14 3.54 -1.56
C HIS A 215 12.11 2.61 -2.30
N GLU A 216 11.63 1.48 -2.82
CA GLU A 216 12.46 0.55 -3.59
C GLU A 216 13.04 1.18 -4.85
N LYS A 217 12.28 2.09 -5.49
CA LYS A 217 12.76 2.86 -6.64
C LYS A 217 13.91 3.83 -6.31
N THR A 218 14.12 4.20 -5.05
CA THR A 218 15.30 4.98 -4.63
C THR A 218 16.51 4.11 -4.30
N GLY A 219 16.36 2.78 -4.35
CA GLY A 219 17.43 1.81 -4.09
C GLY A 219 17.52 1.35 -2.63
N ILE A 220 16.62 1.78 -1.75
CA ILE A 220 16.52 1.30 -0.36
C ILE A 220 15.42 0.23 -0.23
N THR A 221 15.58 -0.71 0.70
CA THR A 221 14.55 -1.72 0.98
C THR A 221 13.94 -1.45 2.35
N PRO A 222 12.69 -0.96 2.43
CA PRO A 222 12.04 -0.71 3.71
C PRO A 222 11.55 -2.03 4.35
N GLN A 223 11.40 -2.02 5.66
CA GLN A 223 10.60 -3.05 6.35
C GLN A 223 9.12 -2.65 6.33
N TYR A 224 8.28 -3.48 5.70
CA TYR A 224 6.84 -3.26 5.69
C TYR A 224 6.21 -3.38 7.08
N TYR A 225 5.41 -2.38 7.46
CA TYR A 225 4.58 -2.31 8.66
C TYR A 225 3.12 -2.04 8.27
N THR A 226 2.32 -3.09 8.13
CA THR A 226 0.91 -3.06 7.67
C THR A 226 0.00 -3.80 8.65
N GLU A 227 -1.32 -3.79 8.44
CA GLU A 227 -2.26 -4.53 9.30
C GLU A 227 -1.89 -6.02 9.41
N GLU A 228 -1.46 -6.65 8.32
CA GLU A 228 -1.07 -8.05 8.27
C GLU A 228 0.33 -8.30 8.85
N LYS A 229 1.21 -7.30 8.82
CA LYS A 229 2.61 -7.42 9.26
C LYS A 229 3.03 -6.18 10.06
N HIS A 230 2.75 -6.17 11.36
CA HIS A 230 2.98 -5.02 12.26
C HIS A 230 3.96 -5.35 13.40
N VAL A 231 5.08 -5.99 13.06
CA VAL A 231 6.17 -6.32 13.99
C VAL A 231 7.44 -5.60 13.55
N VAL A 232 8.07 -4.89 14.49
CA VAL A 232 9.40 -4.27 14.34
C VAL A 232 10.33 -4.95 15.32
N ASP A 233 11.43 -5.50 14.80
CA ASP A 233 12.41 -6.18 15.63
C ASP A 233 13.21 -5.15 16.44
N ASN A 234 13.44 -5.47 17.72
CA ASN A 234 14.21 -4.64 18.64
C ASN A 234 13.76 -3.17 18.69
N LEU A 235 12.44 -2.92 18.78
CA LEU A 235 11.88 -1.56 18.86
C LEU A 235 12.47 -0.73 20.04
N GLY A 236 12.89 -1.39 21.13
CA GLY A 236 13.57 -0.78 22.28
C GLY A 236 15.02 -0.35 22.02
N GLY A 237 15.58 -0.69 20.85
CA GLY A 237 16.92 -0.30 20.45
C GLY A 237 16.99 1.07 19.78
N TYR A 238 15.86 1.71 19.51
CA TYR A 238 15.79 3.02 18.87
C TYR A 238 15.60 4.13 19.90
N GLU A 239 16.40 5.18 19.79
CA GLU A 239 16.31 6.36 20.66
C GLU A 239 15.23 7.35 20.19
N LEU A 240 14.90 7.30 18.90
CA LEU A 240 13.93 8.19 18.26
C LEU A 240 13.06 7.45 17.25
N LEU A 241 11.76 7.76 17.26
CA LEU A 241 10.82 7.40 16.20
C LEU A 241 10.46 8.66 15.41
N LEU A 242 10.82 8.71 14.13
CA LEU A 242 10.47 9.80 13.20
C LEU A 242 9.35 9.34 12.27
N THR A 243 8.15 9.89 12.41
CA THR A 243 7.02 9.62 11.50
C THR A 243 6.93 10.69 10.43
N ILE A 244 6.66 10.30 9.17
CA ILE A 244 6.67 11.21 8.02
C ILE A 244 5.45 10.91 7.14
N GLY A 245 4.58 11.91 6.95
CA GLY A 245 3.37 11.76 6.14
C GLY A 245 2.42 10.65 6.65
N LEU A 246 2.49 10.34 7.94
CA LEU A 246 1.78 9.23 8.57
C LEU A 246 0.53 9.71 9.29
N GLY A 247 -0.64 9.27 8.81
CA GLY A 247 -1.94 9.48 9.46
C GLY A 247 -2.21 8.50 10.61
N ASP A 248 -3.28 8.74 11.37
CA ASP A 248 -3.61 7.96 12.56
C ASP A 248 -3.94 6.49 12.26
N GLU A 249 -4.65 6.21 11.18
CA GLU A 249 -4.98 4.85 10.75
C GLU A 249 -3.71 4.07 10.36
N GLY A 250 -2.81 4.71 9.60
CA GLY A 250 -1.53 4.12 9.19
C GLY A 250 -0.57 3.86 10.34
N ASN A 251 -0.74 4.50 11.51
CA ASN A 251 0.12 4.28 12.67
C ASN A 251 0.03 2.85 13.20
N ILE A 252 -1.14 2.19 13.09
CA ILE A 252 -1.40 0.82 13.55
C ILE A 252 -0.71 0.57 14.90
N ASN A 253 -0.96 1.47 15.86
CA ASN A 253 -0.44 1.50 17.23
C ASN A 253 1.10 1.42 17.43
N LEU A 254 1.91 1.67 16.39
CA LEU A 254 3.37 1.60 16.51
C LEU A 254 3.89 2.57 17.58
N THR A 255 3.40 3.80 17.60
CA THR A 255 3.84 4.80 18.58
C THR A 255 3.64 4.34 20.03
N ASP A 256 2.56 3.61 20.30
CA ASP A 256 2.27 3.11 21.65
C ASP A 256 3.18 1.94 22.02
N LYS A 257 3.44 1.03 21.07
CA LYS A 257 4.45 -0.03 21.20
C LYS A 257 5.84 0.57 21.45
N TYR A 258 6.19 1.62 20.71
CA TYR A 258 7.46 2.31 20.83
C TYR A 258 7.63 2.95 22.20
N ARG A 259 6.63 3.70 22.69
CA ARG A 259 6.66 4.30 24.03
C ARG A 259 6.73 3.26 25.15
N LYS A 260 6.07 2.11 24.98
CA LYS A 260 6.14 1.00 25.94
C LYS A 260 7.55 0.39 25.99
N ALA A 261 8.22 0.27 24.85
CA ALA A 261 9.60 -0.21 24.77
C ALA A 261 10.62 0.86 25.21
N ASN A 262 10.30 2.14 25.01
CA ASN A 262 11.17 3.29 25.26
C ASN A 262 10.44 4.38 26.06
N PRO A 263 10.34 4.26 27.40
CA PRO A 263 9.59 5.23 28.22
C PRO A 263 10.11 6.67 28.16
N LEU A 264 11.40 6.85 27.84
CA LEU A 264 12.04 8.15 27.61
C LEU A 264 12.20 8.51 26.12
N GLY A 265 11.85 7.57 25.23
CA GLY A 265 11.93 7.76 23.79
C GLY A 265 10.99 8.86 23.33
N LYS A 266 11.40 9.57 22.28
CA LYS A 266 10.61 10.66 21.69
C LYS A 266 10.06 10.24 20.33
N VAL A 267 8.81 10.65 20.05
CA VAL A 267 8.24 10.60 18.71
C VAL A 267 8.34 12.01 18.11
N ILE A 268 8.78 12.10 16.87
CA ILE A 268 8.75 13.33 16.08
C ILE A 268 7.93 13.06 14.83
N ALA A 269 6.96 13.92 14.51
CA ALA A 269 6.23 13.84 13.25
C ALA A 269 6.58 14.99 12.31
N ILE A 270 6.76 14.67 11.03
CA ILE A 270 6.70 15.61 9.91
C ILE A 270 5.37 15.35 9.21
N ASN A 271 4.43 16.28 9.33
CA ASN A 271 3.12 16.12 8.72
C ASN A 271 2.43 17.47 8.46
N LYS A 272 1.51 17.54 7.49
CA LYS A 272 0.77 18.78 7.19
C LYS A 272 -0.14 19.19 8.34
N GLU A 273 -0.80 18.20 8.94
CA GLU A 273 -1.69 18.38 10.07
C GLU A 273 -1.20 17.58 11.27
N ARG A 274 -1.64 17.97 12.47
CA ARG A 274 -1.28 17.27 13.70
C ARG A 274 -1.94 15.88 13.74
N PRO A 275 -1.18 14.77 13.79
CA PRO A 275 -1.73 13.45 14.07
C PRO A 275 -2.21 13.32 15.52
N GLN A 276 -3.28 12.57 15.75
CA GLN A 276 -3.83 12.33 17.09
C GLN A 276 -2.91 11.45 17.96
N TYR A 277 -2.10 10.59 17.34
CA TYR A 277 -1.13 9.76 18.07
C TYR A 277 -0.01 10.52 18.79
N LEU A 278 0.14 11.83 18.58
CA LEU A 278 1.15 12.65 19.26
C LEU A 278 0.67 13.15 20.63
N GLY A 279 1.47 12.84 21.66
CA GLY A 279 1.28 13.33 23.02
C GLY A 279 2.06 14.61 23.33
N SER A 280 1.94 15.09 24.56
CA SER A 280 2.60 16.32 25.05
C SER A 280 4.13 16.23 25.12
N ASN A 281 4.67 15.01 25.15
CA ASN A 281 6.11 14.76 25.19
C ASN A 281 6.75 14.64 23.80
N ASP A 282 5.96 14.71 22.74
CA ASP A 282 6.38 14.48 21.35
C ASP A 282 6.50 15.79 20.58
N TYR A 283 7.11 15.72 19.39
CA TYR A 283 7.39 16.87 18.55
C TYR A 283 6.63 16.83 17.24
N LEU A 284 6.27 18.00 16.72
CA LEU A 284 5.66 18.17 15.41
C LEU A 284 6.41 19.22 14.60
N ILE A 285 6.68 18.92 13.34
CA ILE A 285 7.00 19.90 12.31
C ILE A 285 5.83 19.90 11.33
N ALA A 286 5.03 20.94 11.41
CA ALA A 286 3.87 21.11 10.55
C ALA A 286 4.32 21.63 9.18
N GLY A 287 3.96 20.94 8.11
CA GLY A 287 4.21 21.40 6.74
C GLY A 287 4.35 20.27 5.72
N ASP A 288 4.77 20.66 4.52
CA ASP A 288 5.02 19.72 3.43
C ASP A 288 6.32 18.94 3.65
N SER A 289 6.25 17.61 3.60
CA SER A 289 7.38 16.75 3.90
C SER A 289 8.51 16.88 2.88
N ASP A 290 8.20 17.17 1.61
CA ASP A 290 9.21 17.35 0.57
C ASP A 290 10.10 18.55 0.90
N GLU A 291 9.47 19.68 1.25
CA GLU A 291 10.21 20.89 1.62
C GLU A 291 11.00 20.73 2.93
N ILE A 292 10.41 20.07 3.93
CA ILE A 292 11.02 19.92 5.25
C ILE A 292 12.23 18.99 5.17
N LEU A 293 12.12 17.87 4.47
CA LEU A 293 13.20 16.90 4.33
C LEU A 293 14.33 17.41 3.42
N GLU A 294 14.02 18.18 2.38
CA GLU A 294 15.02 18.87 1.56
C GLU A 294 15.86 19.82 2.42
N LYS A 295 15.20 20.68 3.22
CA LYS A 295 15.87 21.60 4.14
C LYS A 295 16.69 20.86 5.20
N LEU A 296 16.16 19.76 5.73
CA LEU A 296 16.85 18.93 6.72
C LEU A 296 18.15 18.35 6.16
N CYS A 297 18.12 17.75 4.97
CA CYS A 297 19.31 17.15 4.38
C CYS A 297 20.37 18.21 4.03
N ASN A 298 19.95 19.38 3.52
CA ASN A 298 20.88 20.49 3.29
C ASN A 298 21.54 20.96 4.59
N GLN A 299 20.75 21.13 5.67
CA GLN A 299 21.28 21.48 6.98
C GLN A 299 22.24 20.42 7.53
N LEU A 300 21.95 19.14 7.36
CA LEU A 300 22.79 18.06 7.85
C LEU A 300 24.11 17.93 7.06
N ASN A 301 24.10 18.25 5.77
CA ASN A 301 25.31 18.31 4.94
C ASN A 301 26.20 19.50 5.31
N ASP A 302 25.62 20.68 5.55
CA ASP A 302 26.38 21.90 5.93
C ASP A 302 27.07 21.78 7.30
N ASN A 303 26.63 20.88 8.18
CA ASN A 303 27.26 20.61 9.48
C ASN A 303 28.25 19.43 9.46
N GLY A 304 28.45 18.81 8.28
CA GLY A 304 29.34 17.66 8.08
C GLY A 304 30.74 17.99 7.56
N ASP A 305 30.99 19.26 7.20
CA ASP A 305 32.30 19.83 6.83
C ASP A 305 32.96 20.58 8.01
#